data_AF-A0AA95JBB9-F1
#
_entry.id   AF-A0AA95JBB9-F1
#
_cell.length_a   1.000
_cell.length_b   1.000
_cell.length_c   1.000
_cell.angle_alpha   90.00
_cell.angle_beta   90.00
_cell.angle_gamma   90.00
#
_symmetry.space_group_name_H-M   'P 1'
#
loop_
_entity.id
_entity.type
_entity.pdbx_description
1 polymer ?
#
loop_
_entity_poly.entity_id
_entity_poly.type
_entity_poly.pdbx_seq_one_letter_code
_entity_poly.pdbx_strand_id
1 'polypeptide(L)' 'MTARPAGVEEAQKLDLAPGRLLLTVESINVDPAGTPIQFTRAAFSADRTELVIES' A
#
# COMPACT_ATOMS: atom_id res chain seq x y z
N MET A 1 -4.90 6.87 2.46
CA MET A 1 -3.58 6.64 1.84
C MET A 1 -2.57 7.59 2.46
N THR A 2 -1.36 7.11 2.72
CA THR A 2 -0.25 7.93 3.25
C THR A 2 1.06 7.56 2.53
N ALA A 3 2.07 8.40 2.65
CA ALA A 3 3.42 8.11 2.16
C ALA A 3 4.40 8.09 3.34
N ARG A 4 5.32 7.13 3.36
CA ARG A 4 6.36 7.04 4.39
C ARG A 4 7.63 6.35 3.88
N PRO A 5 8.79 6.55 4.53
CA PRO A 5 9.97 5.75 4.23
C PRO A 5 9.72 4.24 4.45
N ALA A 6 10.32 3.41 3.60
CA ALA A 6 10.34 1.97 3.76
C ALA A 6 11.13 1.56 5.02
N GLY A 7 10.59 0.63 5.80
CA GLY A 7 11.36 -0.09 6.80
C GLY A 7 12.37 -1.05 6.16
N VAL A 8 13.27 -1.61 6.96
CA VAL A 8 14.34 -2.52 6.47
C VAL A 8 13.76 -3.72 5.73
N GLU A 9 12.78 -4.40 6.33
CA GLU A 9 12.17 -5.61 5.74
C GLU A 9 11.40 -5.28 4.45
N GLU A 10 10.71 -4.15 4.41
CA GLU A 10 9.95 -3.72 3.23
C GLU A 10 10.89 -3.34 2.09
N ALA A 11 11.98 -2.63 2.40
CA ALA A 11 13.01 -2.29 1.43
C ALA A 11 13.65 -3.56 0.83
N GLN A 12 13.89 -4.59 1.64
CA GLN A 12 14.38 -5.88 1.15
C GLN A 12 13.35 -6.60 0.27
N LYS A 13 12.10 -6.73 0.74
CA LYS A 13 11.04 -7.42 -0.02
C LYS A 13 10.70 -6.74 -1.34
N LEU A 14 10.83 -5.41 -1.39
CA LEU A 14 10.51 -4.61 -2.56
C LEU A 14 11.74 -4.28 -3.41
N ASP A 15 12.93 -4.76 -3.05
CA ASP A 15 14.19 -4.44 -3.74
C ASP A 15 14.40 -2.92 -3.90
N LEU A 16 14.39 -2.22 -2.76
CA LEU A 16 14.55 -0.77 -2.68
C LEU A 16 15.84 -0.42 -1.94
N ALA A 17 16.47 0.65 -2.38
CA ALA A 17 17.51 1.30 -1.58
C ALA A 17 16.92 1.75 -0.22
N PRO A 18 17.72 1.77 0.87
CA PRO A 18 17.27 2.26 2.17
C PRO A 18 16.69 3.67 2.08
N GLY A 19 15.56 3.90 2.77
CA GLY A 19 14.93 5.22 2.88
C GLY A 19 14.04 5.63 1.69
N ARG A 20 13.89 4.81 0.64
CA ARG A 20 12.91 5.09 -0.43
C ARG A 20 11.48 5.10 0.12
N LEU A 21 10.63 5.92 -0.50
CA LEU A 21 9.25 6.09 -0.07
C LEU A 21 8.36 4.94 -0.54
N LEU A 22 7.43 4.57 0.34
CA LEU A 22 6.30 3.70 0.05
C LEU A 22 5.01 4.51 0.08
N LEU A 23 4.09 4.15 -0.80
CA LEU A 23 2.67 4.51 -0.69
C LEU A 23 1.96 3.41 0.11
N THR A 24 1.33 3.77 1.22
CA THR A 24 0.61 2.82 2.06
C THR A 24 -0.88 3.05 2.03
N VAL A 25 -1.62 1.95 1.89
CA VAL A 25 -3.08 1.93 1.78
C VAL A 25 -3.63 0.97 2.83
N GLU A 26 -4.64 1.44 3.57
CA GLU A 26 -5.51 0.59 4.37
C GLU A 26 -6.88 0.55 3.70
N SER A 27 -7.46 -0.64 3.56
CA SER A 27 -8.79 -0.80 2.96
C SER A 27 -9.62 -1.85 3.71
N ILE A 28 -10.93 -1.67 3.62
CA ILE A 28 -11.93 -2.67 3.99
C ILE A 28 -12.72 -2.99 2.72
N ASN A 29 -12.70 -4.25 2.31
CA ASN A 29 -13.56 -4.71 1.23
C ASN A 29 -14.80 -5.35 1.85
N VAL A 30 -15.96 -5.03 1.30
CA VAL A 30 -17.27 -5.51 1.75
C VAL A 30 -17.91 -6.39 0.68
N ASP A 31 -18.77 -7.31 1.09
CA ASP A 31 -19.67 -8.02 0.18
C ASP A 31 -20.82 -7.10 -0.31
N PRO A 32 -21.69 -7.55 -1.23
CA PRO A 32 -22.83 -6.75 -1.71
C PRO A 32 -23.85 -6.36 -0.62
N ALA A 33 -23.86 -7.03 0.53
CA ALA A 33 -24.70 -6.69 1.68
C ALA A 33 -24.03 -5.67 2.61
N GLY A 34 -22.80 -5.23 2.30
CA GLY A 34 -22.02 -4.30 3.11
C GLY A 34 -21.26 -4.97 4.26
N THR A 35 -21.24 -6.31 4.31
CA THR A 35 -20.52 -7.05 5.36
C THR A 35 -19.02 -7.01 5.08
N PRO A 36 -18.16 -6.55 6.01
CA PRO A 36 -16.73 -6.60 5.83
C PRO A 36 -16.23 -8.04 5.67
N ILE A 37 -15.50 -8.30 4.58
CA ILE A 37 -14.94 -9.62 4.28
C ILE A 37 -13.41 -9.63 4.26
N GLN A 38 -12.77 -8.45 4.15
CA GLN A 38 -11.33 -8.35 4.11
C GLN A 38 -10.85 -7.02 4.67
N PHE A 39 -9.82 -7.08 5.52
CA PHE A 39 -8.98 -5.95 5.85
C PHE A 39 -7.63 -6.08 5.13
N THR A 40 -7.15 -5.00 4.54
CA THR A 40 -5.87 -5.00 3.81
C THR A 40 -4.99 -3.86 4.25
N ARG A 41 -3.71 -4.20 4.42
CA ARG A 41 -2.60 -3.24 4.48
C ARG A 41 -1.69 -3.52 3.31
N ALA A 42 -1.59 -2.58 2.40
CA ALA A 42 -0.74 -2.67 1.22
C ALA A 42 0.33 -1.57 1.26
N ALA A 43 1.52 -1.91 0.76
CA ALA A 43 2.62 -0.99 0.59
C ALA A 43 3.18 -1.13 -0.83
N PHE A 44 3.29 -0.02 -1.53
CA PHE A 44 3.77 0.04 -2.90
C PHE A 44 5.02 0.92 -2.98
N SER A 45 5.97 0.57 -3.85
CA SER A 45 7.10 1.44 -4.16
C SER A 45 6.61 2.71 -4.84
N ALA A 46 6.84 3.87 -4.23
CA ALA A 46 6.40 5.16 -4.76
C ALA A 46 7.07 5.53 -6.10
N ASP A 47 8.20 4.90 -6.42
CA ASP A 47 8.99 5.18 -7.63
C ASP A 47 8.50 4.41 -8.86
N ARG A 48 7.75 3.33 -8.64
CA ARG A 48 7.36 2.37 -9.68
C ARG A 48 5.85 2.20 -9.80
N THR A 49 5.08 2.86 -8.95
CA THR A 49 3.63 2.67 -8.85
C THR A 49 2.92 4.01 -8.96
N GLU A 50 1.94 4.06 -9.85
CA GLU A 50 0.94 5.13 -9.90
C GLU A 50 -0.38 4.59 -9.37
N LEU A 51 -1.04 5.36 -8.51
CA LEU A 51 -2.37 5.03 -7.98
C LEU A 51 -3.39 5.92 -8.69
N VAL A 52 -4.21 5.32 -9.55
CA VAL A 52 -5.29 6.00 -10.27
C VAL A 52 -6.58 5.87 -9.45
N ILE A 53 -7.26 6.99 -9.22
CA ILE A 53 -8.56 7.02 -8.53
C ILE A 53 -9.61 7.38 -9.57
N GLU A 54 -10.61 6.50 -9.71
CA GLU A 54 -11.76 6.74 -10.56
C GLU A 54 -12.97 7.09 -9.68
N SER A 55 -13.81 8.00 -10.18
CA SER A 55 -14.99 8.54 -9.51
C SER A 55 -16.28 7.99 -10.13
#